data_AF-A0A8S9YF17-F1
#
_entry.id   AF-A0A8S9YF17-F1
#
_cell.length_a   1.000
_cell.length_b   1.000
_cell.length_c   1.000
_cell.angle_alpha   90.00
_cell.angle_beta   90.00
_cell.angle_gamma   90.00
#
_symmetry.space_group_name_H-M   'P 1'
#
loop_
_entity.id
_entity.type
_entity.pdbx_description
1 polymer ?
#
loop_
_entity_poly.entity_id
_entity_poly.type
_entity_poly.pdbx_seq_one_letter_code
_entity_poly.pdbx_strand_id
1 'polypeptide(L)'
;MGSLEAMETHSSSQARYYNEAQRIKVAQGVSGSIMDRGSVHQLVPYLVAGVQHGMQQVGTSSLAHLVQMTTTSLSRFEHRISSAQMEGDVHSLYS
;
A
#
# COMPACT_ATOMS: atom_id res chain seq x y z
N MET A 1 -8.74 10.73 -9.17
CA MET A 1 -7.26 10.82 -9.18
C MET A 1 -6.94 12.30 -9.31
N GLY A 2 -6.10 12.86 -8.43
CA GLY A 2 -5.91 14.32 -8.29
C GLY A 2 -4.79 14.93 -9.15
N SER A 3 -4.29 14.22 -10.17
CA SER A 3 -3.37 14.79 -11.15
C SER A 3 -4.13 15.64 -12.17
N LEU A 4 -3.45 16.60 -12.80
CA LEU A 4 -4.07 17.46 -13.81
C LEU A 4 -4.63 16.65 -14.98
N GLU A 5 -3.87 15.69 -15.48
CA GLU A 5 -4.27 14.79 -16.57
C GLU A 5 -5.53 13.99 -16.23
N ALA A 6 -5.62 13.46 -15.00
CA ALA A 6 -6.80 12.73 -14.56
C ALA A 6 -8.02 13.63 -14.38
N MET A 7 -7.81 14.86 -13.90
CA MET A 7 -8.87 15.87 -13.79
C MET A 7 -9.34 16.38 -15.16
N GLU A 8 -8.48 16.45 -16.16
CA GLU A 8 -8.87 16.79 -17.54
C GLU A 8 -9.70 15.68 -18.20
N THR A 9 -9.31 14.42 -17.96
CA THR A 9 -9.95 13.27 -18.59
C THR A 9 -11.29 12.88 -17.94
N HIS A 10 -11.47 13.14 -16.63
CA HIS A 10 -12.65 12.70 -15.88
C HIS A 10 -13.27 13.82 -15.03
N SER A 11 -14.51 14.21 -15.37
CA SER A 11 -15.30 15.21 -14.63
C SER A 11 -15.57 14.82 -13.18
N SER A 12 -15.71 13.52 -12.89
CA SER A 12 -15.85 13.00 -11.52
C SER A 12 -14.59 13.17 -10.67
N SER A 13 -13.40 13.18 -11.30
CA SER A 13 -12.15 13.52 -10.61
C SER A 13 -12.07 15.01 -10.32
N GLN A 14 -12.59 15.87 -11.20
CA GLN A 14 -12.70 17.30 -10.90
C GLN A 14 -13.60 17.50 -9.67
N ALA A 15 -14.82 16.97 -9.66
CA ALA A 15 -15.76 17.17 -8.55
C ALA A 15 -15.23 16.75 -7.17
N ARG A 16 -14.27 15.82 -7.10
CA ARG A 16 -13.72 15.29 -5.84
C ARG A 16 -12.41 15.95 -5.39
N TYR A 17 -11.57 16.40 -6.34
CA TYR A 17 -10.22 16.91 -6.07
C TYR A 17 -10.06 18.41 -6.41
N TYR A 18 -11.05 19.00 -7.07
CA TYR A 18 -11.14 20.44 -7.32
C TYR A 18 -12.03 21.10 -6.26
N ASN A 19 -11.55 22.19 -5.69
CA ASN A 19 -12.39 23.07 -4.89
C ASN A 19 -13.03 24.10 -5.81
N GLU A 20 -14.35 24.02 -6.03
CA GLU A 20 -15.10 24.94 -6.90
C GLU A 20 -14.92 26.42 -6.51
N ALA A 21 -14.54 26.71 -5.25
CA ALA A 21 -14.27 28.06 -4.77
C ALA A 21 -12.92 28.65 -5.27
N GLN A 22 -12.00 27.83 -5.78
CA GLN A 22 -10.68 28.29 -6.23
C GLN A 22 -10.60 28.37 -7.75
N ARG A 23 -10.37 29.57 -8.29
CA ARG A 23 -10.20 29.81 -9.74
C ARG A 23 -9.00 29.07 -10.36
N ILE A 24 -7.96 28.77 -9.57
CA ILE A 24 -6.74 28.11 -10.03
C ILE A 24 -6.79 26.62 -9.68
N LYS A 25 -6.57 25.75 -10.67
CA LYS A 25 -6.45 24.30 -10.46
C LYS A 25 -5.10 23.97 -9.81
N VAL A 26 -5.13 23.37 -8.63
CA VAL A 26 -3.93 22.89 -7.93
C VAL A 26 -3.95 21.36 -7.95
N ALA A 27 -2.89 20.75 -8.49
CA ALA A 27 -2.75 19.31 -8.50
C ALA A 27 -2.54 18.77 -7.07
N GLN A 28 -3.24 17.69 -6.72
CA GLN A 28 -3.08 16.95 -5.45
C GLN A 28 -2.49 15.55 -5.67
N GLY A 29 -2.16 15.23 -6.93
CA GLY A 29 -1.53 13.99 -7.32
C GLY A 29 -0.63 14.19 -8.53
N VAL A 30 0.13 13.15 -8.84
CA VAL A 30 1.07 13.12 -9.96
C VAL A 30 0.65 12.07 -10.97
N SER A 31 1.03 12.27 -12.23
CA SER A 31 0.99 11.24 -13.27
C SER A 31 2.38 10.62 -13.40
N GLY A 32 2.44 9.29 -13.58
CA GLY A 32 3.69 8.55 -13.71
C GLY A 32 3.46 7.17 -14.31
N SER A 33 4.52 6.57 -14.85
CA SER A 33 4.50 5.22 -15.40
C SER A 33 5.11 4.22 -14.41
N ILE A 34 4.60 2.98 -14.44
CA ILE A 34 5.09 1.87 -13.63
C ILE A 34 5.36 0.70 -14.57
N MET A 35 6.39 -0.10 -14.27
CA MET A 35 6.71 -1.31 -15.02
C MET A 35 5.57 -2.34 -14.92
N ASP A 36 5.31 -3.06 -16.01
CA ASP A 36 4.34 -4.16 -16.02
C ASP A 36 4.71 -5.23 -14.96
N ARG A 37 3.68 -5.71 -14.27
CA ARG A 37 3.79 -6.74 -13.22
C ARG A 37 3.20 -8.08 -13.65
N GLY A 38 2.73 -8.18 -14.89
CA GLY A 38 2.13 -9.40 -15.44
C GLY A 38 0.65 -9.57 -15.03
N SER A 39 0.14 -10.78 -15.23
CA SER A 39 -1.29 -11.07 -15.06
C SER A 39 -1.74 -11.01 -13.59
N VAL A 40 -2.90 -10.42 -13.36
CA VAL A 40 -3.58 -10.41 -12.05
C VAL A 40 -3.84 -11.83 -11.54
N HIS A 41 -4.07 -12.79 -12.46
CA HIS A 41 -4.25 -14.20 -12.10
C HIS A 41 -2.99 -14.85 -11.50
N GLN A 42 -1.82 -14.26 -11.67
CA GLN A 42 -0.57 -14.69 -11.03
C GLN A 42 -0.27 -13.85 -9.80
N LEU A 43 -0.44 -12.52 -9.91
CA LEU A 43 -0.13 -11.58 -8.84
C LEU A 43 -1.02 -11.77 -7.60
N VAL A 44 -2.33 -11.94 -7.79
CA VAL A 44 -3.28 -12.04 -6.66
C VAL A 44 -3.04 -13.31 -5.84
N PRO A 45 -2.93 -14.52 -6.43
CA PRO A 45 -2.58 -15.72 -5.65
C PRO A 45 -1.25 -15.60 -4.91
N TYR A 46 -0.23 -14.96 -5.50
CA TYR A 46 1.04 -14.70 -4.85
C TYR A 46 0.87 -13.84 -3.59
N LEU A 47 0.10 -12.75 -3.67
CA LEU A 47 -0.19 -11.89 -2.52
C LEU A 47 -0.98 -12.63 -1.43
N VAL A 48 -1.97 -13.45 -1.82
CA VAL A 48 -2.76 -14.25 -0.88
C VAL A 48 -1.87 -15.23 -0.11
N ALA A 49 -0.97 -15.94 -0.80
CA ALA A 49 -0.04 -16.86 -0.17
C ALA A 49 0.93 -16.13 0.79
N GLY A 50 1.44 -14.96 0.39
CA GLY A 50 2.31 -14.13 1.24
C GLY A 50 1.60 -13.68 2.53
N VAL A 51 0.35 -13.24 2.43
CA VAL A 51 -0.45 -12.86 3.60
C VAL A 51 -0.73 -14.06 4.50
N GLN A 52 -1.06 -15.23 3.93
CA GLN A 52 -1.27 -16.46 4.70
C GLN A 52 -0.01 -16.91 5.46
N HIS A 53 1.16 -16.86 4.82
CA HIS A 53 2.44 -17.14 5.49
C HIS A 53 2.72 -16.14 6.61
N GLY A 54 2.48 -14.85 6.39
CA GLY A 54 2.61 -13.83 7.44
C GLY A 54 1.69 -14.10 8.63
N MET A 55 0.44 -14.49 8.37
CA MET A 55 -0.50 -14.89 9.41
C MET A 55 -0.04 -16.13 10.19
N GLN A 56 0.55 -17.11 9.50
CA GLN A 56 1.15 -18.28 10.14
C GLN A 56 2.31 -17.89 11.07
N GLN A 57 3.19 -16.99 10.62
CA GLN A 57 4.32 -16.49 11.43
C GLN A 57 3.85 -15.75 12.69
N VAL A 58 2.76 -14.99 12.57
CA VAL A 58 2.11 -14.32 13.72
C VAL A 58 1.37 -15.32 14.63
N GLY A 59 1.01 -16.51 14.11
CA GLY A 59 0.32 -17.55 14.86
C GLY A 59 -1.21 -17.43 14.84
N THR A 60 -1.79 -16.92 13.74
CA THR A 60 -3.24 -16.75 13.59
C THR A 60 -3.81 -17.52 12.40
N SER A 61 -5.01 -18.08 12.54
CA SER A 61 -5.68 -18.88 11.52
C SER A 61 -6.67 -18.10 10.65
N SER A 62 -7.04 -16.87 11.05
CA SER A 62 -8.00 -16.05 10.30
C SER A 62 -7.75 -14.55 10.54
N LEU A 63 -8.24 -13.73 9.60
CA LEU A 63 -8.17 -12.28 9.72
C LEU A 63 -8.99 -11.76 10.91
N ALA A 64 -10.15 -12.36 11.18
CA ALA A 64 -10.97 -12.02 12.34
C ALA A 64 -10.21 -12.24 13.65
N HIS A 65 -9.53 -13.39 13.76
CA HIS A 65 -8.70 -13.69 14.93
C HIS A 65 -7.49 -12.76 15.04
N LEU A 66 -6.84 -12.39 13.92
CA LEU A 66 -5.75 -11.41 13.92
C LEU A 66 -6.18 -10.04 14.45
N VAL A 67 -7.35 -9.55 14.03
CA VAL A 67 -7.92 -8.28 14.51
C VAL A 67 -8.21 -8.37 16.01
N GLN A 68 -8.84 -9.45 16.46
CA GLN A 68 -9.09 -9.68 17.87
C GLN A 68 -7.79 -9.69 18.69
N MET A 69 -6.77 -10.44 18.26
CA MET A 69 -5.45 -10.52 18.91
C MET A 69 -4.78 -9.15 19.03
N THR A 70 -4.92 -8.30 18.02
CA THR A 70 -4.40 -6.94 18.04
C THR A 70 -5.16 -6.08 19.05
N THR A 71 -6.49 -6.17 19.07
CA THR A 71 -7.34 -5.37 19.95
C THR A 71 -7.19 -5.77 21.42
N THR A 72 -6.95 -7.06 21.70
CA THR A 72 -6.70 -7.58 23.05
C THR A 72 -5.24 -7.50 23.49
N SER A 73 -4.35 -6.91 22.66
CA SER A 73 -2.91 -6.81 22.92
C SER A 73 -2.20 -8.17 23.11
N LEU A 74 -2.77 -9.25 22.56
CA LEU A 74 -2.09 -10.55 22.49
C LEU A 74 -0.97 -10.51 21.43
N SER A 75 -1.20 -9.82 20.31
CA SER A 75 -0.15 -9.51 19.34
C SER A 75 0.72 -8.37 19.85
N ARG A 76 2.03 -8.46 19.64
CA ARG A 76 3.02 -7.43 20.00
C ARG A 76 3.66 -6.86 18.73
N PHE A 77 3.99 -5.58 18.80
CA PHE A 77 4.64 -4.85 17.71
C PHE A 77 5.88 -4.15 18.27
N GLU A 78 6.93 -4.11 17.46
CA GLU A 78 8.20 -3.47 17.82
C GLU A 78 8.48 -2.34 16.83
N HIS A 79 8.88 -1.18 17.34
CA HIS A 79 9.24 -0.05 16.49
C HIS A 79 10.64 -0.27 15.90
N ARG A 80 10.78 -0.09 14.58
CA ARG A 80 12.08 -0.20 13.90
C ARG A 80 12.58 1.19 13.49
N ILE A 81 13.75 1.55 14.01
CA ILE A 81 14.51 2.73 13.56
C ILE A 81 15.01 2.56 12.12
N SER A 82 15.39 3.65 11.46
CA SER A 82 15.79 3.63 10.05
C SER A 82 16.93 2.65 9.74
N SER A 83 17.92 2.51 10.63
CA SER A 83 19.02 1.55 10.44
C SER A 83 18.55 0.10 10.52
N ALA A 84 17.63 -0.23 11.44
CA ALA A 84 17.05 -1.56 11.56
C ALA A 84 16.16 -1.93 10.36
N GLN A 85 15.59 -0.94 9.66
CA GLN A 85 14.88 -1.16 8.40
C GLN A 85 15.85 -1.48 7.26
N MET A 86 16.98 -0.75 7.16
CA MET A 86 18.03 -1.05 6.18
C MET A 86 18.65 -2.43 6.40
N GLU A 87 18.85 -2.83 7.67
CA GLU A 87 19.31 -4.17 8.04
C GLU A 87 18.27 -5.26 7.73
N GLY A 88 16.97 -4.93 7.79
CA GLY A 88 15.91 -5.89 7.50
C GLY A 88 15.69 -6.16 6.01
N ASP A 89 16.23 -5.33 5.12
CA ASP A 89 16.12 -5.46 3.67
C ASP A 89 17.34 -6.19 3.07
N VAL A 90 17.39 -6.37 1.75
CA VAL A 90 18.57 -6.92 1.08
C VAL A 90 19.75 -5.95 1.17
N HIS A 91 20.82 -6.35 1.86
CA HIS A 91 22.02 -5.52 2.01
C HIS A 91 23.32 -6.35 2.01
N SER A 92 24.47 -5.69 1.87
CA SER A 92 25.83 -6.29 1.99
C SER A 92 26.16 -7.44 1.02
N LEU A 93 25.73 -7.33 -0.24
CA LEU A 93 26.02 -8.31 -1.29
C LEU A 93 26.82 -7.67 -2.43
N TYR A 94 27.71 -8.45 -3.06
CA TYR A 94 28.30 -8.14 -4.36
C TYR A 94 27.38 -8.68 -5.47
N SER A 95 27.24 -7.95 -6.58
CA SER A 95 26.33 -8.27 -7.70
C SER A 95 26.93 -9.21 -8.72
#